data_AF-A0A6J1UKW0-F1
#
_entry.id   AF-A0A6J1UKW0-F1
#
_cell.length_a   1.000
_cell.length_b   1.000
_cell.length_c   1.000
_cell.angle_alpha   90.00
_cell.angle_beta   90.00
_cell.angle_gamma   90.00
#
_symmetry.space_group_name_H-M   'P 1'
#
loop_
_entity.id
_entity.type
_entity.pdbx_description
1 polymer ?
#
loop_
_entity_poly.entity_id
_entity_poly.type
_entity_poly.pdbx_seq_one_letter_code
_entity_poly.pdbx_strand_id
1 'polypeptide(L)'
;MPNCLESAGNFSSAMPQKCNHLFVDSSLPDLAVGLMLLAGSLTVLCTCLMMLVKLLNSVLKGQVARAIQKVINTDLPSPFGWATGYFAMLVGAGMTFVMQSSSVFTSAITPLVGLGMISLERAYPLTLGSNIGTTTTAILAALASPGDKLASALQIALCHFFFNISGILLWYPLPCTRLPIRMAKALGEQTAKYRWFAVFYLIICFLLLPSLVFGLSVAGWQVLVGVGSPFLILLACVAVINIMQSRSPDRLPRWLQSWDFLPYWLHSLQPLDGLMTRAMACCAAYCSGSQGECKKKSPEVKVRKGLPKPSVFFLEEWSPPPRLSSQVNILPTQPASRL
;
A
#
# COMPACT_ATOMS: atom_id res chain seq x y z
N MET A 1 35.70 30.51 26.49
CA MET A 1 36.08 30.51 25.06
C MET A 1 36.86 29.24 24.80
N PRO A 2 36.30 28.22 24.13
CA PRO A 2 37.10 27.08 23.70
C PRO A 2 37.94 27.52 22.50
N ASN A 3 39.26 27.45 22.62
CA ASN A 3 40.18 27.59 21.50
C ASN A 3 40.09 26.31 20.67
N CYS A 4 39.74 26.41 19.39
CA CYS A 4 39.87 25.31 18.45
C CYS A 4 41.36 25.12 18.12
N LEU A 5 41.95 23.99 18.53
CA LEU A 5 43.28 23.58 18.06
C LEU A 5 43.13 23.01 16.64
N GLU A 6 43.58 23.76 15.64
CA GLU A 6 43.85 23.20 14.33
C GLU A 6 45.29 22.67 14.32
N SER A 7 45.44 21.37 14.11
CA SER A 7 46.73 20.73 13.94
C SER A 7 47.31 21.11 12.57
N ALA A 8 48.02 22.24 12.50
CA ALA A 8 48.87 22.58 11.38
C ALA A 8 50.30 22.80 11.88
N GLY A 9 51.21 21.94 11.43
CA GLY A 9 52.63 22.05 11.73
C GLY A 9 53.24 23.34 11.17
N ASN A 10 53.64 24.25 12.05
CA ASN A 10 54.97 24.87 12.11
C ASN A 10 54.95 26.04 13.11
N PHE A 11 55.93 26.04 14.01
CA PHE A 11 56.15 27.04 15.05
C PHE A 11 56.56 28.40 14.46
N SER A 12 55.62 29.35 14.38
CA SER A 12 55.85 30.78 14.68
C SER A 12 54.57 31.59 14.50
N SER A 13 54.16 32.26 15.59
CA SER A 13 53.14 33.32 15.64
C SER A 13 51.75 32.99 15.06
N ALA A 14 50.97 32.16 15.76
CA ALA A 14 49.53 32.04 15.52
C ALA A 14 48.77 33.10 16.35
N MET A 15 48.30 34.16 15.70
CA MET A 15 47.28 35.06 16.26
C MET A 15 45.98 34.24 16.45
N PRO A 16 45.27 34.32 17.60
CA PRO A 16 44.07 33.51 17.81
C PRO A 16 42.99 33.94 16.81
N GLN A 17 42.81 33.15 15.77
CA GLN A 17 41.82 33.40 14.73
C GLN A 17 40.44 33.05 15.29
N LYS A 18 39.55 34.03 15.42
CA LYS A 18 38.15 33.82 15.82
C LYS A 18 37.51 32.82 14.86
N CYS A 19 36.98 31.71 15.38
CA CYS A 19 36.28 30.71 14.56
C CYS A 19 35.02 31.33 13.96
N ASN A 20 34.82 31.32 12.64
CA ASN A 20 33.60 31.86 12.01
C ASN A 20 32.37 30.97 12.31
N HIS A 21 31.71 31.20 13.45
CA HIS A 21 30.39 30.65 13.75
C HIS A 21 29.36 31.77 13.93
N LEU A 22 28.08 31.47 13.71
CA LEU A 22 27.00 32.47 13.65
C LEU A 22 26.81 33.26 14.97
N PHE A 23 27.41 32.81 16.07
CA PHE A 23 27.23 33.31 17.44
C PHE A 23 28.55 33.77 18.11
N VAL A 24 29.62 33.98 17.35
CA VAL A 24 30.98 34.34 17.86
C VAL A 24 31.01 35.52 18.82
N ASP A 25 30.22 36.55 18.54
CA ASP A 25 30.22 37.80 19.31
C ASP A 25 29.01 37.91 20.26
N SER A 26 28.29 36.80 20.50
CA SER A 26 27.14 36.79 21.41
C SER A 26 27.53 36.33 22.83
N SER A 27 27.11 37.08 23.85
CA SER A 27 27.38 36.80 25.27
C SER A 27 26.44 35.74 25.88
N LEU A 28 25.76 34.96 25.04
CA LEU A 28 24.76 33.99 25.47
C LEU A 28 25.45 32.69 25.94
N PRO A 29 24.93 32.05 27.00
CA PRO A 29 25.44 30.74 27.42
C PRO A 29 25.23 29.69 26.33
N ASP A 30 26.17 28.74 26.18
CA ASP A 30 26.15 27.69 25.14
C ASP A 30 24.82 26.89 25.11
N LEU A 31 24.20 26.72 26.28
CA LEU A 31 22.88 26.09 26.43
C LEU A 31 21.76 26.89 25.73
N ALA A 32 21.80 28.23 25.83
CA ALA A 32 20.82 29.09 25.18
C ALA A 32 21.00 29.06 23.65
N VAL A 33 22.24 29.08 23.16
CA VAL A 33 22.54 28.94 21.73
C VAL A 33 22.07 27.58 21.20
N GLY A 34 22.31 26.50 21.95
CA GLY A 34 21.83 25.16 21.62
C GLY A 34 20.29 25.08 21.56
N LEU A 35 19.59 25.69 22.52
CA LEU A 35 18.12 25.70 22.55
C LEU A 35 17.54 26.53 21.39
N MET A 36 18.15 27.66 21.04
CA MET A 36 17.75 28.48 19.89
C MET A 36 17.94 27.74 18.56
N LEU A 37 19.06 27.03 18.39
CA LEU A 37 19.32 26.20 17.19
C LEU A 37 18.37 25.00 17.11
N LEU A 38 18.07 24.35 18.24
CA LEU A 38 17.09 23.27 18.30
C LEU A 38 15.69 23.78 17.91
N ALA A 39 15.25 24.90 18.50
CA ALA A 39 13.96 25.50 18.18
C ALA A 39 13.87 25.93 16.70
N GLY A 40 14.94 26.52 16.18
CA GLY A 40 15.06 26.92 14.77
C GLY A 40 14.97 25.72 13.82
N SER A 41 15.78 24.69 14.04
CA SER A 41 15.78 23.47 13.21
C SER A 41 14.44 22.72 13.28
N LEU A 42 13.82 22.61 14.47
CA LEU A 42 12.50 22.00 14.63
C LEU A 42 11.41 22.81 13.90
N THR A 43 11.47 24.14 13.94
CA THR A 43 10.52 25.01 13.22
C THR A 43 10.68 24.88 11.72
N VAL A 44 11.91 24.90 11.20
CA VAL A 44 12.21 24.70 9.77
C VAL A 44 11.76 23.30 9.34
N LEU A 45 12.00 22.27 10.15
CA LEU A 45 11.56 20.91 9.86
C LEU A 45 10.03 20.78 9.86
N CYS A 46 9.34 21.34 10.85
CA CYS A 46 7.88 21.33 10.92
C CYS A 46 7.24 22.12 9.77
N THR A 47 7.77 23.29 9.41
CA THR A 47 7.27 24.09 8.29
C THR A 47 7.54 23.40 6.96
N CYS A 48 8.71 22.79 6.78
CA CYS A 48 9.02 21.96 5.61
C CYS A 48 8.04 20.78 5.48
N LEU A 49 7.78 20.04 6.57
CA LEU A 49 6.84 18.93 6.58
C LEU A 49 5.41 19.38 6.25
N MET A 50 4.95 20.48 6.84
CA MET A 50 3.62 21.03 6.54
C MET A 50 3.49 21.56 5.11
N MET A 51 4.52 22.24 4.61
CA MET A 51 4.55 22.73 3.23
C MET A 51 4.56 21.56 2.24
N LEU A 52 5.34 20.50 2.53
CA LEU A 52 5.34 19.26 1.77
C LEU A 52 3.93 18.69 1.72
N VAL A 53 3.26 18.46 2.86
CA VAL A 53 1.89 17.92 2.92
C VAL A 53 0.88 18.79 2.18
N LYS A 54 0.97 20.12 2.29
CA LYS A 54 0.11 21.05 1.53
C LYS A 54 0.37 21.00 0.04
N LEU A 55 1.64 20.90 -0.38
CA LEU A 55 2.01 20.70 -1.78
C LEU A 55 1.46 19.37 -2.29
N LEU A 56 1.58 18.29 -1.50
CA LEU A 56 1.02 16.98 -1.86
C LEU A 56 -0.47 17.14 -2.15
N ASN A 57 -1.23 17.65 -1.17
CA ASN A 57 -2.68 17.83 -1.26
C ASN A 57 -3.13 18.80 -2.37
N SER A 58 -2.33 19.84 -2.67
CA SER A 58 -2.60 20.77 -3.77
C SER A 58 -2.38 20.10 -5.14
N VAL A 59 -1.31 19.33 -5.26
CA VAL A 59 -0.99 18.55 -6.47
C VAL A 59 -2.03 17.45 -6.72
N LEU A 60 -2.59 16.86 -5.64
CA LEU A 60 -3.68 15.87 -5.72
C LEU A 60 -4.93 16.42 -6.39
N LYS A 61 -5.24 17.72 -6.22
CA LYS A 61 -6.43 18.35 -6.80
C LYS A 61 -6.23 18.86 -8.23
N GLY A 62 -4.99 18.90 -8.73
CA GLY A 62 -4.63 19.62 -9.95
C GLY A 62 -4.22 18.73 -11.12
N GLN A 63 -2.90 18.67 -11.37
CA GLN A 63 -2.33 18.07 -12.59
C GLN A 63 -2.18 16.56 -12.50
N VAL A 64 -1.90 16.02 -11.31
CA VAL A 64 -1.68 14.58 -11.13
C VAL A 64 -2.98 13.79 -11.29
N ALA A 65 -4.08 14.26 -10.70
CA ALA A 65 -5.40 13.66 -10.92
C ALA A 65 -5.79 13.67 -12.40
N ARG A 66 -5.55 14.77 -13.13
CA ARG A 66 -5.82 14.85 -14.58
C ARG A 66 -4.93 13.93 -15.41
N ALA A 67 -3.64 13.83 -15.09
CA ALA A 67 -2.71 12.92 -15.78
C ALA A 67 -3.10 11.46 -15.53
N ILE A 68 -3.41 11.11 -14.27
CA ILE A 68 -3.91 9.79 -13.91
C ILE A 68 -5.23 9.53 -14.64
N GLN A 69 -6.16 10.48 -14.68
CA GLN A 69 -7.46 10.31 -15.34
C GLN A 69 -7.35 10.15 -16.86
N LYS A 70 -6.38 10.81 -17.49
CA LYS A 70 -6.04 10.58 -18.90
C LYS A 70 -5.56 9.15 -19.12
N VAL A 71 -4.76 8.61 -18.20
CA VAL A 71 -4.23 7.24 -18.26
C VAL A 71 -5.30 6.21 -17.94
N ILE A 72 -6.23 6.51 -17.03
CA ILE A 72 -7.43 5.69 -16.76
C ILE A 72 -8.28 5.58 -18.03
N ASN A 73 -8.54 6.70 -18.71
CA ASN A 73 -9.43 6.71 -19.88
C ASN A 73 -8.75 6.25 -21.17
N THR A 74 -7.43 6.02 -21.15
CA THR A 74 -6.71 5.46 -22.28
C THR A 74 -6.79 3.94 -22.20
N ASP A 75 -7.94 3.39 -22.63
CA ASP A 75 -8.01 1.98 -22.96
C ASP A 75 -7.38 1.78 -24.35
N LEU A 76 -6.27 1.04 -24.39
CA LEU A 76 -5.67 0.66 -25.67
C LEU A 76 -6.69 -0.17 -26.47
N PRO A 77 -6.95 0.18 -27.74
CA PRO A 77 -7.88 -0.58 -28.56
C PRO A 77 -7.41 -2.03 -28.76
N SER A 78 -8.37 -2.94 -28.93
CA SER A 78 -8.13 -4.33 -29.34
C SER A 78 -7.18 -4.35 -30.55
N PRO A 79 -6.06 -5.11 -30.54
CA PRO A 79 -5.74 -6.30 -29.73
C PRO A 79 -4.79 -6.11 -28.52
N PHE A 80 -4.44 -4.89 -28.12
CA PHE A 80 -3.40 -4.63 -27.10
C PHE A 80 -3.90 -4.44 -25.67
N GLY A 81 -5.08 -4.94 -25.31
CA GLY A 81 -5.67 -4.76 -23.96
C GLY A 81 -4.78 -5.29 -22.81
N TRP A 82 -3.94 -6.28 -23.08
CA TRP A 82 -2.94 -6.77 -22.12
C TRP A 82 -1.85 -5.74 -21.81
N ALA A 83 -1.52 -4.86 -22.77
CA ALA A 83 -0.50 -3.84 -22.65
C ALA A 83 -0.96 -2.64 -21.80
N THR A 84 -2.27 -2.43 -21.66
CA THR A 84 -2.85 -1.32 -20.87
C THR A 84 -2.31 -1.30 -19.45
N GLY A 85 -2.19 -2.46 -18.81
CA GLY A 85 -1.65 -2.55 -17.46
C GLY A 85 -0.14 -2.28 -17.38
N TYR A 86 0.63 -2.67 -18.39
CA TYR A 86 2.06 -2.33 -18.47
C TYR A 86 2.28 -0.85 -18.77
N PHE A 87 1.43 -0.25 -19.60
CA PHE A 87 1.42 1.20 -19.83
C PHE A 87 1.11 1.96 -18.54
N ALA A 88 0.09 1.53 -17.78
CA ALA A 88 -0.20 2.09 -16.46
C ALA A 88 0.99 1.96 -15.49
N MET A 89 1.74 0.86 -15.56
CA MET A 89 2.97 0.68 -14.79
C MET A 89 4.08 1.67 -15.20
N LEU A 90 4.31 1.85 -16.50
CA LEU A 90 5.28 2.83 -17.01
C LEU A 90 4.91 4.27 -16.60
N VAL A 91 3.62 4.61 -16.67
CA VAL A 91 3.12 5.90 -16.19
C VAL A 91 3.40 6.05 -14.70
N GLY A 92 3.09 5.04 -13.88
CA GLY A 92 3.36 5.09 -12.45
C GLY A 92 4.83 5.31 -12.12
N ALA A 93 5.73 4.65 -12.87
CA ALA A 93 7.17 4.82 -12.76
C ALA A 93 7.61 6.23 -13.15
N GLY A 94 7.15 6.75 -14.30
CA GLY A 94 7.48 8.09 -14.77
C GLY A 94 6.95 9.19 -13.84
N MET A 95 5.71 9.06 -13.38
CA MET A 95 5.11 10.01 -12.42
C MET A 95 5.90 10.02 -11.12
N THR A 96 6.31 8.86 -10.61
CA THR A 96 7.09 8.80 -9.37
C THR A 96 8.51 9.32 -9.55
N PHE A 97 9.12 9.08 -10.72
CA PHE A 97 10.42 9.66 -11.06
C PHE A 97 10.37 11.19 -11.07
N VAL A 98 9.34 11.79 -11.68
CA VAL A 98 9.15 13.25 -11.73
C VAL A 98 8.83 13.81 -10.34
N MET A 99 7.97 13.14 -9.58
CA MET A 99 7.56 13.62 -8.25
C MET A 99 8.57 13.29 -7.15
N GLN A 100 9.53 12.39 -7.43
CA GLN A 100 10.55 11.88 -6.51
C GLN A 100 10.02 11.31 -5.18
N SER A 101 8.71 11.04 -5.08
CA SER A 101 8.09 10.57 -3.85
C SER A 101 6.86 9.70 -4.14
N SER A 102 7.01 8.41 -3.84
CA SER A 102 5.96 7.40 -3.97
C SER A 102 4.83 7.59 -2.95
N SER A 103 5.11 8.22 -1.80
CA SER A 103 4.09 8.55 -0.79
C SER A 103 3.06 9.57 -1.31
N VAL A 104 3.50 10.54 -2.11
CA VAL A 104 2.63 11.52 -2.77
C VAL A 104 1.75 10.84 -3.80
N PHE A 105 2.37 10.00 -4.62
CA PHE A 105 1.69 9.27 -5.69
C PHE A 105 0.60 8.33 -5.14
N THR A 106 0.93 7.55 -4.11
CA THR A 106 -0.04 6.65 -3.44
C THR A 106 -1.15 7.43 -2.73
N SER A 107 -0.82 8.55 -2.10
CA SER A 107 -1.83 9.46 -1.50
C SER A 107 -2.73 10.10 -2.55
N ALA A 108 -2.26 10.29 -3.79
CA ALA A 108 -3.06 10.78 -4.92
C ALA A 108 -4.11 9.77 -5.38
N ILE A 109 -3.67 8.52 -5.52
CA ILE A 109 -4.50 7.46 -6.10
C ILE A 109 -5.52 6.94 -5.09
N THR A 110 -5.18 6.89 -3.80
CA THR A 110 -6.04 6.31 -2.76
C THR A 110 -7.44 6.94 -2.69
N PRO A 111 -7.61 8.28 -2.67
CA PRO A 111 -8.94 8.91 -2.71
C PRO A 111 -9.67 8.64 -4.03
N LEU A 112 -8.96 8.62 -5.17
CA LEU A 112 -9.56 8.36 -6.48
C LEU A 112 -10.09 6.93 -6.60
N VAL A 113 -9.40 5.96 -5.98
CA VAL A 113 -9.91 4.58 -5.81
C VAL A 113 -11.11 4.57 -4.88
N GLY A 114 -11.06 5.30 -3.76
CA GLY A 114 -12.16 5.40 -2.81
C GLY A 114 -13.43 6.04 -3.40
N LEU A 115 -13.28 6.95 -4.36
CA LEU A 115 -14.38 7.58 -5.10
C LEU A 115 -14.85 6.74 -6.30
N GLY A 116 -14.22 5.60 -6.59
CA GLY A 116 -14.55 4.73 -7.73
C GLY A 116 -14.08 5.26 -9.09
N MET A 117 -13.27 6.32 -9.13
CA MET A 117 -12.73 6.88 -10.37
C MET A 117 -11.62 5.98 -10.96
N ILE A 118 -10.91 5.27 -10.10
CA ILE A 118 -9.89 4.28 -10.46
C ILE A 118 -10.33 2.92 -9.93
N SER A 119 -10.38 1.90 -10.78
CA SER A 119 -10.56 0.52 -10.35
C SER A 119 -9.30 -0.02 -9.66
N LEU A 120 -9.47 -0.94 -8.71
CA LEU A 120 -8.34 -1.55 -7.99
C LEU A 120 -7.37 -2.25 -8.95
N GLU A 121 -7.89 -2.80 -10.04
CA GLU A 121 -7.17 -3.47 -11.12
C GLU A 121 -6.26 -2.51 -11.91
N ARG A 122 -6.59 -1.22 -11.99
CA ARG A 122 -5.75 -0.18 -12.58
C ARG A 122 -4.82 0.47 -11.54
N ALA A 123 -5.26 0.59 -10.30
CA ALA A 123 -4.43 1.12 -9.20
C ALA A 123 -3.22 0.23 -8.89
N TYR A 124 -3.38 -1.09 -9.01
CA TYR A 124 -2.32 -2.06 -8.74
C TYR A 124 -1.07 -1.87 -9.65
N PRO A 125 -1.17 -1.93 -11.00
CA PRO A 125 -0.01 -1.69 -11.87
C PRO A 125 0.57 -0.27 -11.72
N LEU A 126 -0.26 0.76 -11.49
CA LEU A 126 0.23 2.10 -11.19
C LEU A 126 1.14 2.12 -9.96
N THR A 127 0.74 1.40 -8.89
CA THR A 127 1.51 1.29 -7.65
C THR A 127 2.81 0.50 -7.85
N LEU A 128 2.77 -0.60 -8.60
CA LEU A 128 3.97 -1.35 -8.98
C LEU A 128 4.95 -0.48 -9.77
N GLY A 129 4.43 0.32 -10.70
CA GLY A 129 5.20 1.32 -11.43
C GLY A 129 5.87 2.34 -10.51
N SER A 130 5.13 2.86 -9.54
CA SER A 130 5.66 3.81 -8.56
C SER A 130 6.85 3.25 -7.75
N ASN A 131 6.78 1.97 -7.40
CA ASN A 131 7.90 1.31 -6.73
C ASN A 131 9.15 1.25 -7.62
N ILE A 132 9.00 0.97 -8.92
CA ILE A 132 10.12 1.07 -9.89
C ILE A 132 10.65 2.51 -9.92
N GLY A 133 9.78 3.53 -10.05
CA GLY A 133 10.21 4.93 -10.11
C GLY A 133 11.04 5.35 -8.89
N THR A 134 10.70 4.86 -7.70
CA THR A 134 11.46 5.10 -6.46
C THR A 134 12.90 4.57 -6.55
N THR A 135 13.10 3.41 -7.18
CA THR A 135 14.44 2.82 -7.35
C THR A 135 15.32 3.62 -8.30
N THR A 136 14.75 4.28 -9.32
CA THR A 136 15.50 5.19 -10.19
C THR A 136 16.09 6.36 -9.40
N THR A 137 15.34 6.91 -8.45
CA THR A 137 15.85 7.96 -7.55
C THR A 137 17.00 7.44 -6.69
N ALA A 138 16.90 6.21 -6.16
CA ALA A 138 17.98 5.61 -5.37
C ALA A 138 19.26 5.41 -6.21
N ILE A 139 19.11 5.01 -7.47
CA ILE A 139 20.25 4.87 -8.40
C ILE A 139 20.90 6.23 -8.67
N LEU A 140 20.12 7.28 -8.94
CA LEU A 140 20.67 8.63 -9.14
C LEU A 140 21.38 9.15 -7.87
N ALA A 141 20.80 8.93 -6.70
CA ALA A 141 21.42 9.31 -5.43
C ALA A 141 22.73 8.53 -5.17
N ALA A 142 22.77 7.25 -5.53
CA ALA A 142 23.99 6.46 -5.47
C ALA A 142 25.07 6.99 -6.41
N LEU A 143 24.72 7.33 -7.66
CA LEU A 143 25.65 7.89 -8.65
C LEU A 143 26.18 9.28 -8.24
N ALA A 144 25.42 10.04 -7.46
CA ALA A 144 25.85 11.32 -6.89
C ALA A 144 26.68 11.18 -5.60
N SER A 145 26.87 9.96 -5.09
CA SER A 145 27.64 9.73 -3.86
C SER A 145 29.16 9.83 -4.10
N PRO A 146 29.95 10.26 -3.10
CA PRO A 146 31.41 10.32 -3.20
C PRO A 146 32.02 8.96 -3.60
N GLY A 147 33.15 8.99 -4.33
CA GLY A 147 33.80 7.80 -4.91
C GLY A 147 34.03 6.66 -3.91
N ASP A 148 34.38 7.00 -2.66
CA ASP A 148 34.65 6.05 -1.58
C ASP A 148 33.41 5.23 -1.15
N LYS A 149 32.21 5.78 -1.38
CA LYS A 149 30.92 5.16 -1.01
C LYS A 149 30.08 4.76 -2.22
N LEU A 150 30.50 5.14 -3.43
CA LEU A 150 29.78 4.91 -4.68
C LEU A 150 29.45 3.44 -4.88
N ALA A 151 30.43 2.54 -4.71
CA ALA A 151 30.24 1.11 -4.91
C ALA A 151 29.16 0.53 -3.97
N SER A 152 29.21 0.89 -2.68
CA SER A 152 28.25 0.41 -1.68
C SER A 152 26.86 1.00 -1.90
N ALA A 153 26.77 2.31 -2.21
CA ALA A 153 25.50 2.98 -2.48
C ALA A 153 24.82 2.41 -3.74
N LEU A 154 25.60 2.18 -4.81
CA LEU A 154 25.09 1.62 -6.05
C LEU A 154 24.66 0.16 -5.88
N GLN A 155 25.42 -0.64 -5.12
CA GLN A 155 25.04 -2.01 -4.78
C GLN A 155 23.67 -2.04 -4.09
N ILE A 156 23.45 -1.19 -3.08
CA ILE A 156 22.16 -1.10 -2.38
C ILE A 156 21.06 -0.68 -3.36
N ALA A 157 21.29 0.37 -4.17
CA ALA A 157 20.31 0.86 -5.14
C ALA A 157 19.92 -0.20 -6.18
N LEU A 158 20.89 -0.96 -6.71
CA LEU A 158 20.65 -2.06 -7.64
C LEU A 158 19.93 -3.22 -6.98
N CYS A 159 20.26 -3.56 -5.73
CA CYS A 159 19.51 -4.58 -4.98
C CYS A 159 18.03 -4.19 -4.87
N HIS A 160 17.74 -2.92 -4.54
CA HIS A 160 16.37 -2.41 -4.52
C HIS A 160 15.70 -2.48 -5.90
N PHE A 161 16.40 -2.10 -6.96
CA PHE A 161 15.88 -2.17 -8.34
C PHE A 161 15.51 -3.61 -8.72
N PHE A 162 16.43 -4.56 -8.59
CA PHE A 162 16.20 -5.95 -8.96
C PHE A 162 15.17 -6.64 -8.06
N PHE A 163 15.12 -6.30 -6.77
CA PHE A 163 14.07 -6.81 -5.88
C PHE A 163 12.67 -6.38 -6.34
N ASN A 164 12.50 -5.11 -6.74
CA ASN A 164 11.22 -4.63 -7.24
C ASN A 164 10.85 -5.25 -8.59
N ILE A 165 11.80 -5.35 -9.52
CA ILE A 165 11.56 -5.97 -10.84
C ILE A 165 11.24 -7.46 -10.72
N SER A 166 11.99 -8.21 -9.91
CA SER A 166 11.71 -9.64 -9.68
C SER A 166 10.36 -9.87 -9.01
N GLY A 167 9.99 -9.04 -8.03
CA GLY A 167 8.66 -9.08 -7.42
C GLY A 167 7.53 -8.83 -8.43
N ILE A 168 7.71 -7.85 -9.33
CA ILE A 168 6.74 -7.59 -10.40
C ILE A 168 6.65 -8.78 -11.34
N LEU A 169 7.78 -9.32 -11.79
CA LEU A 169 7.82 -10.49 -12.69
C LEU A 169 7.18 -11.74 -12.06
N LEU A 170 7.27 -11.89 -10.73
CA LEU A 170 6.66 -12.99 -10.00
C LEU A 170 5.13 -12.85 -9.88
N TRP A 171 4.62 -11.65 -9.58
CA TRP A 171 3.23 -11.45 -9.15
C TRP A 171 2.30 -10.83 -10.20
N TYR A 172 2.83 -10.19 -11.26
CA TYR A 172 2.04 -9.40 -12.21
C TYR A 172 1.73 -10.08 -13.56
N PRO A 173 2.66 -10.79 -14.23
CA PRO A 173 2.46 -11.33 -15.58
C PRO A 173 1.31 -12.33 -15.66
N LEU A 174 1.21 -13.23 -14.67
CA LEU A 174 0.19 -14.28 -14.67
C LEU A 174 -1.07 -13.80 -13.93
N PRO A 175 -2.26 -13.79 -14.58
CA PRO A 175 -3.51 -13.38 -13.94
C PRO A 175 -3.84 -14.17 -12.67
N CYS A 176 -3.44 -15.44 -12.61
CA CYS A 176 -3.63 -16.29 -11.43
C CYS A 176 -2.78 -15.84 -10.23
N THR A 177 -1.63 -15.24 -10.47
CA THR A 177 -0.68 -14.81 -9.42
C THR A 177 -0.98 -13.41 -8.88
N ARG A 178 -1.99 -12.70 -9.40
CA ARG A 178 -2.42 -11.38 -8.89
C ARG A 178 -3.17 -11.48 -7.55
N LEU A 179 -2.62 -12.26 -6.63
CA LEU A 179 -3.07 -12.47 -5.27
C LEU A 179 -3.19 -11.17 -4.46
N PRO A 180 -2.28 -10.18 -4.58
CA PRO A 180 -2.41 -8.93 -3.82
C PRO A 180 -3.73 -8.18 -4.04
N ILE A 181 -4.28 -8.19 -5.26
CA ILE A 181 -5.58 -7.56 -5.56
C ILE A 181 -6.71 -8.28 -4.80
N ARG A 182 -6.68 -9.62 -4.78
CA ARG A 182 -7.69 -10.44 -4.09
C ARG A 182 -7.61 -10.25 -2.57
N MET A 183 -6.38 -10.24 -2.04
CA MET A 183 -6.13 -10.01 -0.61
C MET A 183 -6.58 -8.61 -0.19
N ALA A 184 -6.28 -7.58 -0.99
CA ALA A 184 -6.72 -6.21 -0.72
C ALA A 184 -8.25 -6.09 -0.70
N LYS A 185 -8.95 -6.74 -1.65
CA LYS A 185 -10.41 -6.77 -1.68
C LYS A 185 -11.01 -7.48 -0.47
N ALA A 186 -10.46 -8.66 -0.11
CA ALA A 186 -10.92 -9.43 1.05
C ALA A 186 -10.68 -8.68 2.38
N LEU A 187 -9.49 -8.09 2.56
CA LEU A 187 -9.17 -7.28 3.74
C LEU A 187 -10.06 -6.02 3.82
N GLY A 188 -10.31 -5.36 2.68
CA GLY A 188 -11.19 -4.20 2.61
C GLY A 188 -12.63 -4.52 2.99
N GLU A 189 -13.17 -5.65 2.50
CA GLU A 189 -14.52 -6.11 2.84
C GLU A 189 -14.66 -6.47 4.33
N GLN A 190 -13.65 -7.16 4.90
CA GLN A 190 -13.63 -7.43 6.35
C GLN A 190 -13.55 -6.15 7.17
N THR A 191 -12.73 -5.20 6.74
CA THR A 191 -12.60 -3.89 7.41
C THR A 191 -13.89 -3.08 7.35
N ALA A 192 -14.62 -3.16 6.22
CA ALA A 192 -15.92 -2.52 6.07
C ALA A 192 -16.98 -3.14 7.00
N LYS A 193 -16.90 -4.46 7.23
CA LYS A 193 -17.80 -5.18 8.15
C LYS A 193 -17.45 -4.93 9.62
N TYR A 194 -16.17 -4.92 9.98
CA TYR A 194 -15.69 -4.81 11.35
C TYR A 194 -14.70 -3.64 11.47
N ARG A 195 -15.17 -2.44 11.87
CA ARG A 195 -14.30 -1.24 11.91
C ARG A 195 -13.10 -1.38 12.85
N TRP A 196 -13.23 -2.14 13.94
CA TRP A 196 -12.13 -2.41 14.87
C TRP A 196 -11.01 -3.26 14.24
N PHE A 197 -11.35 -4.04 13.21
CA PHE A 197 -10.38 -4.86 12.48
C PHE A 197 -9.29 -4.01 11.81
N ALA A 198 -9.60 -2.77 11.36
CA ALA A 198 -8.60 -1.86 10.82
C ALA A 198 -7.49 -1.54 11.84
N VAL A 199 -7.89 -1.20 13.06
CA VAL A 199 -6.97 -0.84 14.15
C VAL A 199 -6.15 -2.06 14.55
N PHE A 200 -6.81 -3.21 14.71
CA PHE A 200 -6.18 -4.48 14.99
C PHE A 200 -5.15 -4.87 13.93
N TYR A 201 -5.51 -4.77 12.65
CA TYR A 201 -4.62 -5.01 11.51
C TYR A 201 -3.40 -4.08 11.54
N LEU A 202 -3.59 -2.79 11.79
CA LEU A 202 -2.47 -1.84 11.89
C LEU A 202 -1.52 -2.21 13.03
N ILE A 203 -2.05 -2.50 14.23
CA ILE A 203 -1.23 -2.89 15.39
C ILE A 203 -0.44 -4.18 15.08
N ILE A 204 -1.08 -5.18 14.50
CA ILE A 204 -0.40 -6.44 14.20
C ILE A 204 0.63 -6.27 13.08
N CYS A 205 0.23 -5.76 11.92
CA CYS A 205 1.08 -5.76 10.73
C CYS A 205 2.18 -4.69 10.76
N PHE A 206 1.94 -3.54 11.40
CA PHE A 206 2.93 -2.45 11.42
C PHE A 206 3.74 -2.39 12.72
N LEU A 207 3.24 -2.91 13.84
CA LEU A 207 3.94 -2.86 15.12
C LEU A 207 4.38 -4.24 15.61
N LEU A 208 3.44 -5.14 15.91
CA LEU A 208 3.76 -6.40 16.60
C LEU A 208 4.57 -7.37 15.73
N LEU A 209 4.18 -7.57 14.46
CA LEU A 209 4.86 -8.51 13.57
C LEU A 209 6.28 -8.04 13.24
N PRO A 210 6.54 -6.79 12.81
CA PRO A 210 7.90 -6.31 12.60
C PRO A 210 8.74 -6.37 13.87
N SER A 211 8.17 -6.00 15.03
CA SER A 211 8.87 -6.06 16.32
C SER A 211 9.21 -7.50 16.72
N LEU A 212 8.31 -8.45 16.48
CA LEU A 212 8.55 -9.87 16.73
C LEU A 212 9.66 -10.41 15.83
N VAL A 213 9.60 -10.13 14.53
CA VAL A 213 10.63 -10.57 13.57
C VAL A 213 11.98 -9.94 13.92
N PHE A 214 12.00 -8.65 14.26
CA PHE A 214 13.22 -7.97 14.71
C PHE A 214 13.77 -8.59 16.00
N GLY A 215 12.92 -8.83 17.01
CA GLY A 215 13.32 -9.47 18.27
C GLY A 215 13.88 -10.89 18.06
N LEU A 216 13.24 -11.68 17.20
CA LEU A 216 13.72 -13.01 16.82
C LEU A 216 15.03 -12.94 16.03
N SER A 217 15.20 -11.93 15.18
CA SER A 217 16.43 -11.70 14.43
C SER A 217 17.61 -11.38 15.36
N VAL A 218 17.40 -10.56 16.40
CA VAL A 218 18.42 -10.24 17.42
C VAL A 218 18.81 -11.48 18.25
N ALA A 219 17.87 -12.40 18.50
CA ALA A 219 18.14 -13.66 19.19
C ALA A 219 18.99 -14.66 18.36
N GLY A 220 19.25 -14.36 17.08
CA GLY A 220 20.08 -15.14 16.19
C GLY A 220 19.29 -15.86 15.10
N TRP A 221 19.93 -16.07 13.95
CA TRP A 221 19.29 -16.63 12.76
C TRP A 221 18.71 -18.04 12.98
N GLN A 222 19.32 -18.83 13.88
CA GLN A 222 18.86 -20.18 14.24
C GLN A 222 17.49 -20.14 14.92
N VAL A 223 17.28 -19.19 15.84
CA VAL A 223 16.00 -19.00 16.54
C VAL A 223 14.95 -18.48 15.57
N LEU A 224 15.33 -17.52 14.72
CA LEU A 224 14.45 -17.00 13.69
C LEU A 224 13.97 -18.11 12.73
N VAL A 225 14.85 -18.98 12.27
CA VAL A 225 14.47 -20.11 11.41
C VAL A 225 13.68 -21.16 12.20
N GLY A 226 14.11 -21.51 13.41
CA GLY A 226 13.45 -22.52 14.23
C GLY A 226 12.01 -22.14 14.62
N VAL A 227 11.78 -20.87 14.96
CA VAL A 227 10.44 -20.36 15.28
C VAL A 227 9.68 -19.98 14.02
N GLY A 228 10.31 -19.35 13.04
CA GLY A 228 9.65 -18.88 11.82
C GLY A 228 9.24 -19.99 10.86
N SER A 229 10.05 -21.05 10.73
CA SER A 229 9.79 -22.18 9.82
C SER A 229 8.43 -22.86 10.06
N PRO A 230 8.05 -23.27 11.28
CA PRO A 230 6.75 -23.91 11.50
C PRO A 230 5.57 -22.99 11.16
N PHE A 231 5.66 -21.69 11.44
CA PHE A 231 4.62 -20.72 11.04
C PHE A 231 4.51 -20.59 9.51
N LEU A 232 5.64 -20.53 8.79
CA LEU A 232 5.66 -20.47 7.33
C LEU A 232 5.11 -21.77 6.71
N ILE A 233 5.49 -22.93 7.25
CA ILE A 233 4.98 -24.24 6.81
C ILE A 233 3.47 -24.31 7.03
N LEU A 234 2.97 -23.89 8.19
CA LEU A 234 1.54 -23.85 8.48
C LEU A 234 0.79 -22.94 7.50
N LEU A 235 1.30 -21.73 7.25
CA LEU A 235 0.74 -20.78 6.28
C LEU A 235 0.71 -21.35 4.87
N ALA A 236 1.80 -21.99 4.45
CA ALA A 236 1.88 -22.66 3.15
C ALA A 236 0.89 -23.82 3.05
N CYS A 237 0.75 -24.64 4.09
CA CYS A 237 -0.22 -25.73 4.14
C CYS A 237 -1.65 -25.20 4.02
N VAL A 238 -2.02 -24.18 4.80
CA VAL A 238 -3.35 -23.54 4.72
C VAL A 238 -3.59 -22.97 3.32
N ALA A 239 -2.61 -22.30 2.73
CA ALA A 239 -2.71 -21.76 1.38
C ALA A 239 -2.92 -22.88 0.34
N VAL A 240 -2.15 -23.96 0.41
CA VAL A 240 -2.28 -25.13 -0.48
C VAL A 240 -3.65 -25.79 -0.32
N ILE A 241 -4.11 -26.02 0.91
CA ILE A 241 -5.42 -26.59 1.20
C ILE A 241 -6.53 -25.71 0.60
N ASN A 242 -6.49 -24.39 0.82
CA ASN A 242 -7.47 -23.46 0.25
C ASN A 242 -7.43 -23.44 -1.29
N ILE A 243 -6.25 -23.51 -1.89
CA ILE A 243 -6.09 -23.60 -3.34
C ILE A 243 -6.71 -24.91 -3.86
N MET A 244 -6.43 -26.04 -3.20
CA MET A 244 -6.96 -27.34 -3.59
C MET A 244 -8.48 -27.44 -3.40
N GLN A 245 -9.04 -26.87 -2.32
CA GLN A 245 -10.50 -26.72 -2.13
C GLN A 245 -11.14 -25.98 -3.31
N SER A 246 -10.47 -24.93 -3.83
CA SER A 246 -11.00 -24.11 -4.93
C SER A 246 -10.84 -24.72 -6.33
N ARG A 247 -9.81 -25.55 -6.55
CA ARG A 247 -9.45 -26.07 -7.88
C ARG A 247 -9.88 -27.52 -8.10
N SER A 248 -9.90 -28.35 -7.04
CA SER A 248 -10.16 -29.79 -7.14
C SER A 248 -10.62 -30.36 -5.78
N PRO A 249 -11.88 -30.13 -5.37
CA PRO A 249 -12.40 -30.55 -4.06
C PRO A 249 -12.41 -32.08 -3.87
N ASP A 250 -12.50 -32.85 -4.96
CA ASP A 250 -12.58 -34.32 -4.93
C ASP A 250 -11.27 -35.02 -4.54
N ARG A 251 -10.13 -34.33 -4.61
CA ARG A 251 -8.81 -34.86 -4.20
C ARG A 251 -8.53 -34.69 -2.70
N LEU A 252 -9.37 -33.97 -1.96
CA LEU A 252 -9.18 -33.75 -0.53
C LEU A 252 -10.02 -34.72 0.31
N PRO A 253 -9.50 -35.24 1.44
CA PRO A 253 -10.31 -35.97 2.41
C PRO A 253 -11.41 -35.06 2.96
N ARG A 254 -12.61 -35.61 3.20
CA ARG A 254 -13.84 -34.89 3.57
C ARG A 254 -13.67 -33.88 4.73
N TRP A 255 -12.73 -34.12 5.64
CA TRP A 255 -12.49 -33.29 6.83
C TRP A 255 -11.64 -32.05 6.55
N LEU A 256 -10.90 -32.02 5.44
CA LEU A 256 -10.14 -30.85 4.99
C LEU A 256 -10.88 -30.08 3.87
N GLN A 257 -12.06 -30.54 3.45
CA GLN A 257 -12.89 -29.86 2.45
C GLN A 257 -13.59 -28.61 3.03
N SER A 258 -13.87 -28.61 4.34
CA SER A 258 -14.36 -27.44 5.06
C SER A 258 -13.57 -27.22 6.34
N TRP A 259 -13.39 -25.96 6.73
CA TRP A 259 -12.73 -25.57 7.99
C TRP A 259 -13.69 -25.63 9.19
N ASP A 260 -14.76 -26.43 9.10
CA ASP A 260 -15.81 -26.50 10.13
C ASP A 260 -15.36 -27.22 11.40
N PHE A 261 -14.27 -27.99 11.33
CA PHE A 261 -13.67 -28.63 12.50
C PHE A 261 -12.93 -27.62 13.41
N LEU A 262 -12.52 -26.46 12.89
CA LEU A 262 -11.82 -25.44 13.70
C LEU A 262 -12.80 -24.79 14.70
N PRO A 263 -12.34 -24.45 15.92
CA PRO A 263 -13.15 -23.72 16.86
C PRO A 263 -13.65 -22.40 16.26
N TYR A 264 -14.88 -22.02 16.60
CA TYR A 264 -15.63 -20.91 15.99
C TYR A 264 -14.85 -19.58 15.94
N TRP A 265 -13.94 -19.33 16.88
CA TRP A 265 -13.05 -18.16 16.93
C TRP A 265 -12.00 -18.08 15.81
N LEU A 266 -11.59 -19.22 15.25
CA LEU A 266 -10.64 -19.28 14.14
C LEU A 266 -11.32 -19.15 12.76
N HIS A 267 -12.63 -19.38 12.70
CA HIS A 267 -13.40 -19.33 11.46
C HIS A 267 -14.26 -18.05 11.36
N SER A 268 -14.72 -17.50 12.48
CA SER A 268 -15.59 -16.32 12.51
C SER A 268 -15.08 -15.25 13.49
N LEU A 269 -15.02 -14.01 13.01
CA LEU A 269 -14.72 -12.82 13.82
C LEU A 269 -15.94 -12.30 14.62
N GLN A 270 -17.14 -12.86 14.41
CA GLN A 270 -18.38 -12.43 15.07
C GLN A 270 -18.35 -12.44 16.61
N PRO A 271 -17.78 -13.44 17.31
CA PRO A 271 -17.80 -13.44 18.77
C PRO A 271 -16.85 -12.39 19.35
N LEU A 272 -15.74 -12.09 18.66
CA LEU A 272 -14.80 -11.04 19.04
C LEU A 272 -15.38 -9.65 18.77
N ASP A 273 -16.21 -9.50 17.73
CA ASP A 273 -16.91 -8.25 17.41
C ASP A 273 -17.86 -7.80 18.52
N GLY A 274 -18.62 -8.73 19.12
CA GLY A 274 -19.50 -8.45 20.24
C GLY A 274 -18.74 -8.00 21.50
N LEU A 275 -17.57 -8.60 21.75
CA LEU A 275 -16.69 -8.24 22.86
C LEU A 275 -16.07 -6.85 22.65
N MET A 276 -15.53 -6.59 21.46
CA MET A 276 -14.90 -5.32 21.11
C MET A 276 -15.92 -4.17 21.09
N THR A 277 -17.13 -4.41 20.58
CA THR A 277 -18.20 -3.41 20.61
C THR A 277 -18.61 -3.06 22.04
N ARG A 278 -18.68 -4.04 22.94
CA ARG A 278 -18.93 -3.80 24.37
C ARG A 278 -17.78 -3.06 25.06
N ALA A 279 -16.54 -3.40 24.75
CA ALA A 279 -15.35 -2.73 25.28
C ALA A 279 -15.29 -1.26 24.80
N MET A 280 -15.50 -1.01 23.50
CA MET A 280 -15.56 0.34 22.92
C MET A 280 -16.73 1.15 23.45
N ALA A 281 -17.91 0.53 23.64
CA ALA A 281 -19.07 1.20 24.24
C ALA A 281 -18.87 1.51 25.73
N CYS A 282 -18.20 0.64 26.49
CA CYS A 282 -17.82 0.92 27.89
C CYS A 282 -16.78 2.05 27.96
N CYS A 283 -15.76 2.06 27.10
CA CYS A 283 -14.81 3.17 27.02
C CYS A 283 -15.48 4.48 26.62
N ALA A 284 -16.43 4.46 25.68
CA ALA A 284 -17.20 5.64 25.30
C ALA A 284 -18.11 6.13 26.44
N ALA A 285 -18.77 5.21 27.17
CA ALA A 285 -19.61 5.55 28.32
C ALA A 285 -18.79 6.07 29.52
N TYR A 286 -17.59 5.52 29.73
CA TYR A 286 -16.66 5.97 30.78
C TYR A 286 -16.03 7.34 30.45
N CYS A 287 -15.80 7.64 29.17
CA CYS A 287 -15.37 8.96 28.70
C CYS A 287 -16.51 9.99 28.64
N SER A 288 -17.78 9.56 28.59
CA SER A 288 -18.97 10.42 28.61
C SER A 288 -19.72 10.32 29.94
N GLY A 289 -18.99 10.51 31.04
CA GLY A 289 -19.59 10.74 32.36
C GLY A 289 -20.38 12.06 32.42
N SER A 290 -21.58 12.07 31.85
CA SER A 290 -22.74 12.86 32.30
C SER A 290 -23.99 12.43 31.52
N GLN A 291 -24.93 11.85 32.27
CA GLN A 291 -26.33 11.51 31.99
C GLN A 291 -26.91 11.62 30.57
N GLY A 292 -27.51 10.52 30.11
CA GLY A 292 -28.54 10.52 29.08
C GLY A 292 -28.87 9.12 28.58
N GLU A 293 -30.09 8.64 28.81
CA GLU A 293 -30.60 7.32 28.39
C GLU A 293 -30.29 7.00 26.92
N CYS A 294 -29.60 5.90 26.67
CA CYS A 294 -29.30 5.45 25.31
C CYS A 294 -30.49 4.68 24.73
N LYS A 295 -31.35 5.39 23.99
CA LYS A 295 -32.36 4.76 23.10
C LYS A 295 -31.65 3.86 22.10
N LYS A 296 -31.91 2.55 22.18
CA LYS A 296 -31.56 1.55 21.15
C LYS A 296 -32.12 1.99 19.80
N LYS A 297 -31.26 2.53 18.93
CA LYS A 297 -31.47 2.48 17.48
C LYS A 297 -30.38 1.61 16.88
N SER A 298 -30.73 0.36 16.63
CA SER A 298 -30.04 -0.45 15.63
C SER A 298 -30.15 0.29 14.29
N PRO A 299 -29.05 0.56 13.56
CA PRO A 299 -29.18 0.88 12.15
C PRO A 299 -29.61 -0.42 11.47
N GLU A 300 -30.90 -0.53 11.18
CA GLU A 300 -31.43 -1.57 10.31
C GLU A 300 -30.85 -1.31 8.91
N VAL A 301 -29.68 -1.90 8.64
CA VAL A 301 -29.16 -2.02 7.28
C VAL A 301 -30.12 -2.93 6.55
N LYS A 302 -31.00 -2.33 5.76
CA LYS A 302 -31.92 -3.01 4.87
C LYS A 302 -31.07 -3.76 3.82
N VAL A 303 -30.67 -4.98 4.15
CA VAL A 303 -30.05 -5.92 3.21
C VAL A 303 -31.08 -6.13 2.10
N ARG A 304 -30.82 -5.59 0.91
CA ARG A 304 -31.52 -6.02 -0.30
C ARG A 304 -31.29 -7.52 -0.45
N LYS A 305 -32.26 -8.32 -0.01
CA LYS A 305 -32.36 -9.76 -0.31
C LYS A 305 -32.52 -9.90 -1.82
N GLY A 306 -31.45 -10.27 -2.50
CA GLY A 306 -31.49 -10.47 -3.95
C GLY A 306 -30.15 -10.54 -4.68
N LEU A 307 -29.05 -10.91 -4.00
CA LEU A 307 -27.80 -11.22 -4.70
C LEU A 307 -27.54 -12.73 -4.58
N PRO A 308 -27.44 -13.47 -5.70
CA PRO A 308 -27.15 -14.90 -5.65
C PRO A 308 -25.77 -15.13 -5.04
N LYS A 309 -25.65 -16.23 -4.28
CA LYS A 309 -24.39 -16.73 -3.71
C LYS A 309 -23.31 -16.74 -4.79
N PRO A 310 -22.04 -16.40 -4.49
CA PRO A 310 -20.98 -16.49 -5.50
C PRO A 310 -20.64 -17.98 -5.72
N SER A 311 -21.39 -18.63 -6.60
CA SER A 311 -20.92 -19.81 -7.29
C SER A 311 -19.84 -19.35 -8.26
N VAL A 312 -18.60 -19.77 -7.98
CA VAL A 312 -17.51 -20.05 -8.92
C VAL A 312 -17.74 -19.46 -10.33
N PHE A 313 -17.45 -18.18 -10.51
CA PHE A 313 -17.39 -17.54 -11.83
C PHE A 313 -16.00 -17.82 -12.42
N PHE A 314 -15.83 -19.04 -12.92
CA PHE A 314 -14.72 -19.45 -13.76
C PHE A 314 -15.31 -20.10 -15.00
N LEU A 315 -14.87 -19.63 -16.18
CA LEU A 315 -15.14 -20.13 -17.54
C LEU A 315 -16.27 -19.46 -18.35
N GLU A 316 -16.23 -18.14 -18.58
CA GLU A 316 -16.99 -17.52 -19.69
C GLU A 316 -16.37 -16.17 -20.13
N GLU A 317 -15.08 -16.17 -20.49
CA GLU A 317 -14.51 -15.02 -21.21
C GLU A 317 -13.48 -15.48 -22.24
N TRP A 318 -13.97 -16.27 -23.20
CA TRP A 318 -13.28 -16.53 -24.47
C TRP A 318 -14.34 -16.75 -25.56
N SER A 319 -14.88 -15.67 -26.12
CA SER A 319 -15.66 -15.72 -27.37
C SER A 319 -14.80 -15.15 -28.51
N PRO A 320 -14.55 -15.89 -29.60
CA PRO A 320 -13.90 -15.35 -30.80
C PRO A 320 -14.89 -14.47 -31.62
N PRO A 321 -14.40 -13.57 -32.49
CA PRO A 321 -15.25 -12.64 -33.23
C PRO A 321 -16.19 -13.37 -34.21
N PRO A 322 -17.40 -12.84 -34.47
CA PRO A 322 -18.38 -13.51 -35.32
C PRO A 322 -17.92 -13.55 -36.79
N ARG A 323 -18.03 -14.75 -37.39
CA ARG A 323 -17.93 -14.94 -38.84
C ARG A 323 -19.16 -14.34 -39.51
N LEU A 324 -18.93 -13.57 -40.57
CA LEU A 324 -19.95 -13.11 -41.49
C LEU A 324 -20.53 -14.35 -42.23
N SER A 325 -21.73 -14.79 -41.86
CA SER A 325 -22.48 -15.78 -42.63
C SER A 325 -23.78 -15.15 -43.13
N SER A 326 -23.83 -15.05 -44.45
CA SER A 326 -24.94 -14.67 -45.31
C SER A 326 -26.26 -15.34 -44.89
N GLN A 327 -27.27 -14.55 -44.53
CA GLN A 327 -28.66 -14.99 -44.54
C GLN A 327 -29.54 -13.85 -45.06
N VAL A 328 -30.02 -14.07 -46.28
CA VAL A 328 -31.08 -13.36 -46.98
C VAL A 328 -32.39 -13.57 -46.21
N ASN A 329 -33.15 -12.50 -45.92
CA ASN A 329 -34.57 -12.63 -45.58
C ASN A 329 -35.38 -11.41 -46.02
N ILE A 330 -35.94 -11.56 -47.22
CA ILE A 330 -37.34 -11.35 -47.63
C ILE A 330 -38.22 -10.51 -46.67
N LEU A 331 -38.69 -9.38 -47.20
CA LEU A 331 -39.65 -8.43 -46.62
C LEU A 331 -41.09 -8.99 -46.62
N PRO A 332 -41.94 -8.79 -45.59
CA PRO A 332 -43.37 -9.02 -45.70
C PRO A 332 -44.13 -7.74 -46.06
N THR A 333 -45.05 -7.90 -46.99
CA THR A 333 -46.04 -6.94 -47.49
C THR A 333 -47.12 -6.62 -46.43
N GLN A 334 -47.48 -5.34 -46.31
CA GLN A 334 -48.64 -4.87 -45.55
C GLN A 334 -49.91 -4.88 -46.43
N PRO A 335 -51.08 -5.32 -45.93
CA PRO A 335 -52.35 -5.04 -46.59
C PRO A 335 -53.04 -3.79 -46.01
N ALA A 336 -53.67 -3.06 -46.91
CA ALA A 336 -54.40 -1.82 -46.71
C ALA A 336 -55.84 -2.02 -46.16
N SER A 337 -56.40 -0.92 -45.66
CA SER A 337 -57.85 -0.62 -45.46
C SER A 337 -58.49 -1.23 -44.19
N ARG A 338 -59.36 -0.56 -43.42
CA ARG A 338 -60.40 0.45 -43.75
C ARG A 338 -60.77 1.34 -42.54
N LEU A 339 -61.38 2.48 -42.92
CA LEU A 339 -62.24 3.45 -42.20
C LEU A 339 -61.52 4.42 -41.25
#